data_AF-A0A1J7J3S9-F1
#
_entry.id   AF-A0A1J7J3S9-F1
#
_cell.length_a   1.000
_cell.length_b   1.000
_cell.length_c   1.000
_cell.angle_alpha   90.00
_cell.angle_beta   90.00
_cell.angle_gamma   90.00
#
_symmetry.space_group_name_H-M   'P 1'
#
loop_
_entity.id
_entity.type
_entity.pdbx_description
1 polymer ?
#
loop_
_entity_poly.entity_id
_entity_poly.type
_entity_poly.pdbx_seq_one_letter_code
_entity_poly.pdbx_strand_id
1 'polypeptide(L)'
;MNKHREETLTQMRLLVSRALAENQNFISRLLPVMNTPTQRLCRALEELQAKIRAVQTMEAQVQASQLTIDAMFLLGQDVKQSLNDIALEDLKMKRGEEKDEAMDTLATLVTTFLERLDVIVASTVTDSRRDDIKAPSKCYALKSLTNDKCSQNPTKLSSASEDLHNASSDFLQHEDGKKIAETFGYSQAAKLPNGAVILAGMLGVDSAMNLAPTLDGQVETILNHVDAALSEAGEKPSDVYKVTNYHLSIEQSAGPVTAAWLARYSVKPTWTAVGVRELGVPGALLEIQVEAWPSA
;
A
#
# COMPACT_ATOMS: atom_id res chain seq x y z
N MET A 1 21.64 12.16 14.56
CA MET A 1 21.90 12.76 13.23
C MET A 1 20.62 13.08 12.42
N ASN A 2 19.44 12.54 12.77
CA ASN A 2 18.19 12.77 12.01
C ASN A 2 17.45 14.09 12.32
N LYS A 3 17.36 14.51 13.59
CA LYS A 3 16.51 15.65 13.98
C LYS A 3 16.91 16.99 13.35
N HIS A 4 18.21 17.30 13.35
CA HIS A 4 18.73 18.53 12.75
C HIS A 4 18.58 18.54 11.21
N ARG A 5 18.64 17.36 10.58
CA ARG A 5 18.46 17.21 9.13
C ARG A 5 17.00 17.41 8.73
N GLU A 6 16.05 16.90 9.51
CA GLU A 6 14.62 17.15 9.31
C GLU A 6 14.26 18.63 9.52
N GLU A 7 14.75 19.25 10.59
CA GLU A 7 14.53 20.68 10.84
C GLU A 7 15.09 21.56 9.69
N THR A 8 16.27 21.22 9.16
CA THR A 8 16.88 21.91 8.02
C THR A 8 16.07 21.73 6.74
N LEU A 9 15.56 20.54 6.47
CA LEU A 9 14.72 20.26 5.30
C LEU A 9 13.37 21.00 5.38
N THR A 10 12.76 21.07 6.56
CA THR A 10 11.52 21.81 6.80
C THR A 10 11.71 23.32 6.56
N GLN A 11 12.82 23.90 7.06
CA GLN A 11 13.15 25.30 6.83
C GLN A 11 13.41 25.61 5.35
N MET A 12 14.12 24.72 4.64
CA MET A 12 14.34 24.86 3.20
C MET A 12 13.03 24.78 2.40
N ARG A 13 12.13 23.86 2.73
CA ARG A 13 10.79 23.76 2.09
C ARG A 13 10.00 25.06 2.27
N LEU A 14 10.00 25.62 3.47
CA LEU A 14 9.26 26.86 3.78
C LEU A 14 9.78 28.06 3.00
N LEU A 15 11.11 28.21 2.92
CA LEU A 15 11.77 29.29 2.18
C LEU A 15 11.50 29.20 0.68
N VAL A 16 11.58 27.99 0.11
CA VAL A 16 11.30 27.74 -1.31
C VAL A 16 9.84 28.05 -1.64
N SER A 17 8.88 27.58 -0.84
CA SER A 17 7.46 27.87 -1.02
C SER A 17 7.16 29.37 -0.96
N ARG A 18 7.80 30.11 -0.04
CA ARG A 18 7.61 31.56 0.10
C ARG A 18 8.19 32.35 -1.08
N ALA A 19 9.41 32.03 -1.50
CA ALA A 19 10.06 32.67 -2.65
C ALA A 19 9.30 32.42 -3.97
N LEU A 20 8.65 31.25 -4.11
CA LEU A 20 7.83 30.89 -5.25
C LEU A 20 6.48 31.62 -5.24
N ALA A 21 5.85 31.79 -4.08
CA ALA A 21 4.59 32.52 -3.93
C ALA A 21 4.77 34.04 -4.16
N GLU A 22 5.84 34.63 -3.63
CA GLU A 22 6.15 36.05 -3.79
C GLU A 22 6.43 36.43 -5.26
N ASN A 23 6.91 35.49 -6.08
CA ASN A 23 7.21 35.72 -7.50
C ASN A 23 6.09 35.33 -8.48
N GLN A 24 5.02 34.68 -8.03
CA GLN A 24 3.96 34.17 -8.91
C GLN A 24 3.19 35.31 -9.62
N ASN A 25 3.02 36.45 -8.94
CA ASN A 25 2.41 37.66 -9.51
C ASN A 25 3.32 38.41 -10.49
N PHE A 26 4.64 38.29 -10.34
CA PHE A 26 5.61 38.91 -11.24
C PHE A 26 5.77 38.10 -12.53
N ILE A 27 5.82 36.76 -12.41
CA ILE A 27 5.93 35.82 -13.53
C ILE A 27 4.68 35.87 -14.42
N SER A 28 3.48 35.89 -13.83
CA SER A 28 2.21 35.92 -14.59
C SER A 28 2.03 37.17 -15.44
N ARG A 29 2.59 38.32 -15.00
CA ARG A 29 2.55 39.59 -15.74
C ARG A 29 3.54 39.66 -16.90
N LEU A 30 4.68 38.98 -16.79
CA LEU A 30 5.73 39.00 -17.82
C LEU A 30 5.60 37.86 -18.84
N LEU A 31 4.89 36.77 -18.49
CA LEU A 31 4.69 35.60 -19.35
C LEU A 31 4.30 35.90 -20.81
N PRO A 32 3.40 36.87 -21.11
CA PRO A 32 2.99 37.18 -22.48
C PRO A 32 4.08 37.88 -23.31
N VAL A 33 5.06 38.50 -22.66
CA VAL A 33 6.09 39.34 -23.28
C VAL A 33 7.46 38.64 -23.36
N MET A 34 7.58 37.47 -22.72
CA MET A 34 8.79 36.64 -22.69
C MET A 34 8.92 35.78 -23.95
N ASN A 35 10.16 35.52 -24.38
CA ASN A 35 10.44 34.63 -25.52
C ASN A 35 10.06 33.16 -25.22
N THR A 36 9.83 32.37 -26.28
CA THR A 36 9.30 30.99 -26.19
C THR A 36 10.11 30.06 -25.26
N PRO A 37 11.46 30.10 -25.23
CA PRO A 37 12.23 29.30 -24.27
C PRO A 37 11.93 29.67 -22.81
N THR A 38 11.80 30.96 -22.50
CA THR A 38 11.52 31.44 -21.13
C THR A 38 10.10 31.09 -20.70
N GLN A 39 9.12 31.15 -21.61
CA GLN A 39 7.75 30.69 -21.35
C GLN A 39 7.69 29.19 -21.01
N ARG A 40 8.49 28.35 -21.68
CA ARG A 40 8.57 26.91 -21.39
C ARG A 40 9.15 26.65 -19.99
N LEU A 41 10.19 27.39 -19.61
CA LEU A 41 10.78 27.29 -18.28
C LEU A 41 9.79 27.72 -17.18
N CYS A 42 9.05 28.80 -17.39
CA CYS A 42 8.02 29.24 -16.44
C CYS A 42 6.90 28.22 -16.26
N ARG A 43 6.41 27.60 -17.35
CA ARG A 43 5.41 26.52 -17.24
C ARG A 43 5.94 25.29 -16.49
N ALA A 44 7.19 24.90 -16.75
CA ALA A 44 7.81 23.79 -16.02
C ALA A 44 7.94 24.09 -14.51
N LEU A 45 8.22 25.34 -14.15
CA LEU A 45 8.23 25.78 -12.75
C LEU A 45 6.84 25.78 -12.12
N GLU A 46 5.79 26.19 -12.85
CA GLU A 46 4.40 26.11 -12.39
C GLU A 46 3.94 24.65 -12.18
N GLU A 47 4.30 23.75 -13.08
CA GLU A 47 4.03 22.31 -12.94
C GLU A 47 4.75 21.70 -11.74
N LEU A 48 6.02 22.09 -11.51
CA LEU A 48 6.77 21.64 -10.34
C LEU A 48 6.16 22.18 -9.03
N GLN A 49 5.72 23.44 -9.01
CA GLN A 49 4.99 24.02 -7.88
C GLN A 49 3.67 23.29 -7.59
N ALA A 50 2.94 22.88 -8.62
CA ALA A 50 1.71 22.10 -8.45
C ALA A 50 1.99 20.72 -7.83
N LYS A 51 3.06 20.04 -8.29
CA LYS A 51 3.49 18.76 -7.72
C LYS A 51 3.95 18.89 -6.26
N ILE A 52 4.70 19.94 -5.93
CA ILE A 52 5.11 20.22 -4.54
C ILE A 52 3.90 20.42 -3.63
N ARG A 53 2.90 21.19 -4.08
CA ARG A 53 1.65 21.38 -3.32
C ARG A 53 0.90 20.07 -3.08
N ALA A 54 0.80 19.21 -4.10
CA ALA A 54 0.16 17.91 -3.96
C ALA A 54 0.86 17.01 -2.92
N VAL A 55 2.19 16.98 -2.92
CA VAL A 55 2.98 16.24 -1.91
C VAL A 55 2.76 16.80 -0.50
N GLN A 56 2.69 18.13 -0.34
CA GLN A 56 2.41 18.75 0.96
C GLN A 56 1.00 18.41 1.48
N THR A 57 0.00 18.35 0.60
CA THR A 57 -1.35 17.91 0.96
C THR A 57 -1.38 16.45 1.40
N MET A 58 -0.66 15.56 0.69
CA MET A 58 -0.53 14.15 1.08
C MET A 58 0.19 13.98 2.42
N GLU A 59 1.24 14.76 2.68
CA GLU A 59 1.99 14.74 3.95
C GLU A 59 1.07 15.15 5.12
N ALA A 60 0.23 16.17 4.93
CA ALA A 60 -0.76 16.60 5.93
C ALA A 60 -1.85 15.52 6.17
N GLN A 61 -2.31 14.84 5.11
CA GLN A 61 -3.28 13.74 5.23
C GLN A 61 -2.71 12.55 6.03
N VAL A 62 -1.47 12.16 5.76
CA VAL A 62 -0.80 11.08 6.49
C VAL A 62 -0.60 11.45 7.96
N GLN A 63 -0.22 12.69 8.26
CA GLN A 63 -0.10 13.16 9.65
C GLN A 63 -1.43 13.17 10.39
N ALA A 64 -2.52 13.60 9.74
CA ALA A 64 -3.86 13.54 10.32
C ALA A 64 -4.29 12.11 10.62
N SER A 65 -4.06 11.16 9.69
CA SER A 65 -4.36 9.74 9.92
C SER A 65 -3.51 9.13 11.05
N GLN A 66 -2.24 9.51 11.18
CA GLN A 66 -1.38 9.03 12.26
C GLN A 66 -1.85 9.50 13.63
N LEU A 67 -2.25 10.78 13.75
CA LEU A 67 -2.85 11.31 14.98
C LEU A 67 -4.13 10.58 15.37
N THR A 68 -4.96 10.18 14.39
CA THR A 68 -6.14 9.34 14.64
C THR A 68 -5.78 7.96 15.16
N ILE A 69 -4.77 7.30 14.58
CA ILE A 69 -4.30 5.98 15.01
C ILE A 69 -3.76 6.05 16.45
N ASP A 70 -2.95 7.06 16.75
CA ASP A 70 -2.37 7.24 18.09
C ASP A 70 -3.46 7.52 19.14
N ALA A 71 -4.49 8.31 18.80
CA ALA A 71 -5.63 8.55 19.66
C ALA A 71 -6.45 7.27 19.93
N MET A 72 -6.70 6.45 18.89
CA MET A 72 -7.38 5.16 19.04
C MET A 72 -6.59 4.19 19.92
N PHE A 73 -5.26 4.18 19.79
CA PHE A 73 -4.39 3.34 20.61
C PHE A 73 -4.43 3.75 22.09
N LEU A 74 -4.32 5.06 22.40
CA LEU A 74 -4.42 5.57 23.77
C LEU A 74 -5.79 5.27 24.40
N LEU A 75 -6.87 5.48 23.65
CA LEU A 75 -8.23 5.12 24.10
C LEU A 75 -8.36 3.62 24.41
N GLY A 76 -7.76 2.76 23.58
CA GLY A 76 -7.73 1.32 23.83
C GLY A 76 -6.95 0.93 25.08
N GLN A 77 -5.89 1.66 25.43
CA GLN A 77 -5.16 1.45 26.67
C GLN A 77 -5.95 1.85 27.91
N ASP A 78 -6.64 2.99 27.86
CA ASP A 78 -7.50 3.46 28.97
C ASP A 78 -8.62 2.46 29.27
N VAL A 79 -9.33 1.99 28.23
CA VAL A 79 -10.39 0.97 28.38
C VAL A 79 -9.82 -0.32 28.98
N LYS A 80 -8.66 -0.78 28.49
CA LYS A 80 -8.00 -1.98 29.03
C LYS A 80 -7.64 -1.80 30.50
N GLN A 81 -7.16 -0.63 30.90
CA GLN A 81 -6.81 -0.35 32.29
C GLN A 81 -8.06 -0.34 33.18
N SER A 82 -9.13 0.34 32.77
CA SER A 82 -10.40 0.35 33.53
C SER A 82 -11.01 -1.06 33.67
N LEU A 83 -10.93 -1.90 32.63
CA LEU A 83 -11.36 -3.29 32.70
C LEU A 83 -10.52 -4.12 33.67
N ASN A 84 -9.21 -3.88 33.72
CA ASN A 84 -8.33 -4.54 34.68
C ASN A 84 -8.63 -4.11 36.12
N ASP A 85 -8.90 -2.82 36.34
CA ASP A 85 -9.23 -2.27 37.66
C ASP A 85 -10.55 -2.86 38.17
N ILE A 86 -11.57 -2.94 37.30
CA ILE A 86 -12.87 -3.60 37.60
C ILE A 86 -12.67 -5.09 37.88
N ALA A 87 -11.91 -5.80 37.04
CA ALA A 87 -11.63 -7.23 37.24
C ALA A 87 -10.86 -7.51 38.55
N LEU A 88 -10.07 -6.55 39.04
CA LEU A 88 -9.30 -6.68 40.27
C LEU A 88 -10.16 -6.46 41.54
N GLU A 89 -11.19 -5.61 41.46
CA GLU A 89 -12.14 -5.37 42.56
C GLU A 89 -13.25 -6.45 42.62
N ASP A 90 -13.78 -6.90 41.49
CA ASP A 90 -14.91 -7.84 41.43
C ASP A 90 -14.53 -9.31 41.69
N LEU A 91 -13.28 -9.72 41.45
CA LEU A 91 -12.82 -11.08 41.76
C LEU A 91 -12.78 -11.37 43.29
N LYS A 92 -13.14 -10.41 44.14
CA LYS A 92 -13.20 -10.57 45.60
C LYS A 92 -14.60 -10.53 46.22
N MET A 93 -15.67 -10.19 45.50
CA MET A 93 -17.01 -9.98 46.11
C MET A 93 -18.05 -11.06 45.72
N LYS A 94 -18.89 -11.43 46.69
CA LYS A 94 -19.90 -12.51 46.61
C LYS A 94 -21.27 -11.96 46.19
N ARG A 95 -21.81 -12.52 45.09
CA ARG A 95 -23.24 -12.67 44.69
C ARG A 95 -24.21 -11.48 44.88
N GLY A 96 -24.88 -11.11 43.78
CA GLY A 96 -26.18 -10.42 43.77
C GLY A 96 -26.12 -9.07 43.07
N GLU A 97 -26.55 -8.01 43.76
CA GLU A 97 -26.77 -6.66 43.20
C GLU A 97 -25.48 -5.96 42.73
N GLU A 98 -24.33 -6.20 43.36
CA GLU A 98 -23.02 -5.60 42.98
C GLU A 98 -22.57 -6.02 41.57
N LYS A 99 -22.96 -7.22 41.12
CA LYS A 99 -22.62 -7.70 39.77
C LYS A 99 -23.39 -6.94 38.69
N ASP A 100 -24.64 -6.58 38.97
CA ASP A 100 -25.47 -5.85 38.01
C ASP A 100 -24.99 -4.40 37.89
N GLU A 101 -24.54 -3.78 38.99
CA GLU A 101 -23.90 -2.46 38.99
C GLU A 101 -22.55 -2.45 38.23
N ALA A 102 -21.73 -3.49 38.39
CA ALA A 102 -20.50 -3.66 37.61
C ALA A 102 -20.77 -3.84 36.11
N MET A 103 -21.80 -4.61 35.74
CA MET A 103 -22.20 -4.80 34.34
C MET A 103 -22.77 -3.51 33.73
N ASP A 104 -23.50 -2.70 34.49
CA ASP A 104 -24.02 -1.41 34.04
C ASP A 104 -22.90 -0.37 33.89
N THR A 105 -21.90 -0.41 34.78
CA THR A 105 -20.66 0.37 34.66
C THR A 105 -19.87 -0.03 33.40
N LEU A 106 -19.75 -1.34 33.13
CA LEU A 106 -19.10 -1.86 31.93
C LEU A 106 -19.84 -1.42 30.65
N ALA A 107 -21.18 -1.50 30.65
CA ALA A 107 -22.02 -1.06 29.54
C ALA A 107 -21.90 0.46 29.29
N THR A 108 -21.79 1.25 30.36
CA THR A 108 -21.56 2.70 30.28
C THR A 108 -20.18 3.03 29.71
N LEU A 109 -19.13 2.30 30.12
CA LEU A 109 -17.77 2.43 29.58
C LEU A 109 -17.71 2.11 28.08
N VAL A 110 -18.35 1.01 27.66
CA VAL A 110 -18.43 0.62 26.25
C VAL A 110 -19.20 1.65 25.43
N THR A 111 -20.34 2.13 25.93
CA THR A 111 -21.13 3.17 25.25
C THR A 111 -20.34 4.48 25.11
N THR A 112 -19.68 4.93 26.17
CA THR A 112 -18.84 6.14 26.14
C THR A 112 -17.67 6.00 25.16
N PHE A 113 -17.07 4.81 25.06
CA PHE A 113 -16.02 4.52 24.10
C PHE A 113 -16.53 4.59 22.64
N LEU A 114 -17.71 4.01 22.36
CA LEU A 114 -18.31 4.06 21.03
C LEU A 114 -18.71 5.49 20.62
N GLU A 115 -19.27 6.28 21.53
CA GLU A 115 -19.60 7.69 21.26
C GLU A 115 -18.36 8.54 20.97
N ARG A 116 -17.25 8.30 21.69
CA ARG A 116 -15.97 8.99 21.44
C ARG A 116 -15.35 8.57 20.10
N LEU A 117 -15.47 7.30 19.72
CA LEU A 117 -15.04 6.83 18.40
C LEU A 117 -15.83 7.50 17.28
N ASP A 118 -17.15 7.65 17.42
CA ASP A 118 -18.01 8.31 16.43
C ASP A 118 -17.62 9.79 16.22
N VAL A 119 -17.27 10.52 17.29
CA VAL A 119 -16.78 11.92 17.18
C VAL A 119 -15.44 11.99 16.44
N ILE A 120 -14.53 11.05 16.72
CA ILE A 120 -13.21 11.01 16.07
C ILE A 120 -13.37 10.66 14.59
N VAL A 121 -14.17 9.66 14.25
CA VAL A 121 -14.48 9.28 12.86
C VAL A 121 -15.23 10.40 12.13
N ALA A 122 -16.17 11.09 12.78
CA ALA A 122 -16.84 12.24 12.18
C ALA A 122 -15.86 13.39 11.88
N SER A 123 -14.88 13.63 12.75
CA SER A 123 -13.85 14.68 12.55
C SER A 123 -12.88 14.37 11.41
N THR A 124 -12.64 13.09 11.10
CA THR A 124 -11.81 12.67 9.97
C THR A 124 -12.58 12.54 8.65
N VAL A 125 -13.88 12.24 8.71
CA VAL A 125 -14.74 12.06 7.53
C VAL A 125 -15.37 13.38 7.05
N THR A 126 -15.61 14.36 7.92
CA THR A 126 -16.29 15.61 7.53
C THR A 126 -15.49 16.54 6.63
N ASP A 127 -14.16 16.38 6.53
CA ASP A 127 -13.32 17.14 5.58
C ASP A 127 -13.33 16.52 4.15
N SER A 128 -13.95 15.35 3.97
CA SER A 128 -13.97 14.61 2.70
C SER A 128 -15.26 14.75 1.88
N ARG A 129 -16.26 15.52 2.34
CA ARG A 129 -17.60 15.58 1.70
C ARG A 129 -18.22 16.96 1.50
N ARG A 130 -17.46 18.05 1.50
CA ARG A 130 -17.93 19.31 0.92
C ARG A 130 -16.93 19.87 -0.09
N ASP A 131 -17.43 19.92 -1.31
CA ASP A 131 -17.01 20.74 -2.44
C ASP A 131 -16.00 20.09 -3.42
N ASP A 132 -16.57 19.76 -4.59
CA ASP A 132 -15.93 19.62 -5.91
C ASP A 132 -15.19 18.33 -6.29
N ILE A 133 -15.95 17.25 -6.49
CA ILE A 133 -15.68 16.33 -7.62
C ILE A 133 -16.93 16.23 -8.49
N LYS A 134 -17.20 17.28 -9.27
CA LYS A 134 -17.81 17.08 -10.59
C LYS A 134 -16.70 16.57 -11.50
N ALA A 135 -16.78 15.29 -11.83
CA ALA A 135 -15.90 14.65 -12.80
C ALA A 135 -15.81 15.49 -14.09
N PRO A 136 -14.61 15.77 -14.64
CA PRO A 136 -14.50 16.21 -16.01
C PRO A 136 -14.68 14.98 -16.91
N SER A 137 -15.93 14.69 -17.24
CA SER A 137 -16.27 13.87 -18.40
C SER A 137 -15.89 14.62 -19.68
N LYS A 138 -15.03 13.98 -20.49
CA LYS A 138 -14.73 14.21 -21.92
C LYS A 138 -13.65 15.24 -22.31
N CYS A 139 -12.83 14.75 -23.27
CA CYS A 139 -12.08 15.45 -24.32
C CYS A 139 -10.64 15.89 -24.03
N TYR A 140 -9.70 14.97 -24.27
CA TYR A 140 -8.51 15.33 -25.05
C TYR A 140 -8.63 14.72 -26.45
N ALA A 141 -9.26 15.47 -27.35
CA ALA A 141 -9.03 15.32 -28.78
C ALA A 141 -7.89 16.28 -29.16
N LEU A 142 -6.68 15.75 -29.29
CA LEU A 142 -5.57 16.47 -29.91
C LEU A 142 -5.79 16.48 -31.43
N LYS A 143 -6.33 17.59 -31.95
CA LYS A 143 -6.20 17.97 -33.36
C LYS A 143 -5.66 19.40 -33.46
N SER A 144 -4.38 19.48 -33.79
CA SER A 144 -3.81 20.26 -34.91
C SER A 144 -2.48 20.92 -34.53
N LEU A 145 -1.40 20.23 -34.86
CA LEU A 145 -0.16 20.87 -35.31
C LEU A 145 0.24 20.17 -36.60
N THR A 146 -0.36 20.61 -37.70
CA THR A 146 0.28 20.51 -39.02
C THR A 146 0.74 21.92 -39.36
N ASN A 147 2.05 22.12 -39.38
CA ASN A 147 2.69 23.03 -40.33
C ASN A 147 3.99 22.36 -40.79
N ASP A 148 3.90 21.81 -41.99
CA ASP A 148 4.91 21.77 -43.05
C ASP A 148 6.38 21.74 -42.67
N LYS A 149 6.94 20.52 -42.88
CA LYS A 149 8.25 20.18 -43.48
C LYS A 149 9.04 19.18 -42.64
N CYS A 150 8.55 17.95 -42.59
CA CYS A 150 9.41 16.77 -42.53
C CYS A 150 8.93 15.80 -43.61
N SER A 151 9.48 15.98 -44.82
CA SER A 151 9.43 14.96 -45.86
C SER A 151 10.35 13.83 -45.43
N GLN A 152 9.76 12.68 -45.05
CA GLN A 152 10.11 11.32 -45.48
C GLN A 152 9.44 10.29 -44.54
N ASN A 153 8.47 9.56 -45.11
CA ASN A 153 7.78 8.33 -44.65
C ASN A 153 7.73 7.96 -43.15
N PRO A 154 6.57 8.08 -42.49
CA PRO A 154 6.22 7.32 -41.31
C PRO A 154 5.24 6.19 -41.67
N THR A 155 5.70 4.94 -41.65
CA THR A 155 4.78 3.79 -41.55
C THR A 155 5.19 2.97 -40.34
N LYS A 156 4.20 2.67 -39.48
CA LYS A 156 4.24 1.87 -38.24
C LYS A 156 4.85 2.53 -36.99
N LEU A 157 4.07 3.36 -36.29
CA LEU A 157 4.25 3.57 -34.85
C LEU A 157 2.96 4.13 -34.20
N SER A 158 1.80 3.46 -34.37
CA SER A 158 0.54 3.98 -33.79
C SER A 158 -0.46 2.94 -33.28
N SER A 159 -0.20 1.64 -33.34
CA SER A 159 -1.15 0.63 -32.82
C SER A 159 -0.89 0.24 -31.36
N ALA A 160 0.38 0.22 -30.92
CA ALA A 160 0.75 -0.35 -29.62
C ALA A 160 0.31 0.46 -28.38
N SER A 161 0.11 1.78 -28.50
CA SER A 161 -0.24 2.62 -27.35
C SER A 161 -1.74 2.65 -27.03
N GLU A 162 -2.59 2.44 -28.02
CA GLU A 162 -4.05 2.38 -27.85
C GLU A 162 -4.49 1.03 -27.25
N ASP A 163 -3.78 -0.06 -27.57
CA ASP A 163 -4.08 -1.40 -27.08
C ASP A 163 -3.90 -1.55 -25.54
N LEU A 164 -2.93 -0.84 -24.95
CA LEU A 164 -2.68 -0.90 -23.49
C LEU A 164 -3.73 -0.17 -22.64
N HIS A 165 -4.45 0.81 -23.20
CA HIS A 165 -5.43 1.60 -22.43
C HIS A 165 -6.77 0.87 -22.20
N ASN A 166 -7.02 -0.23 -22.93
CA ASN A 166 -8.21 -1.07 -22.79
C ASN A 166 -7.90 -2.50 -22.32
N ALA A 167 -6.63 -2.84 -22.11
CA ALA A 167 -6.24 -4.18 -21.70
C ALA A 167 -6.55 -4.39 -20.20
N SER A 168 -7.28 -5.46 -19.89
CA SER A 168 -7.58 -5.88 -18.52
C SER A 168 -6.44 -6.72 -17.97
N SER A 169 -6.31 -6.77 -16.64
CA SER A 169 -5.47 -7.76 -15.98
C SER A 169 -6.20 -9.11 -15.95
N ASP A 170 -5.43 -10.20 -16.05
CA ASP A 170 -5.93 -11.55 -15.84
C ASP A 170 -5.65 -11.98 -14.39
N PHE A 171 -6.69 -12.46 -13.71
CA PHE A 171 -6.61 -12.90 -12.32
C PHE A 171 -6.70 -14.42 -12.26
N LEU A 172 -5.67 -15.03 -11.68
CA LEU A 172 -5.39 -16.46 -11.85
C LEU A 172 -5.40 -17.19 -10.50
N GLN A 173 -5.76 -18.46 -10.56
CA GLN A 173 -5.84 -19.36 -9.43
C GLN A 173 -5.20 -20.69 -9.84
N HIS A 174 -4.25 -21.19 -9.06
CA HIS A 174 -3.81 -22.58 -9.22
C HIS A 174 -4.58 -23.47 -8.23
N GLU A 175 -4.78 -24.74 -8.59
CA GLU A 175 -5.69 -25.64 -7.85
C GLU A 175 -5.34 -25.80 -6.36
N ASP A 176 -4.05 -25.97 -6.04
CA ASP A 176 -3.65 -26.23 -4.65
C ASP A 176 -3.88 -25.05 -3.68
N GLY A 177 -3.86 -23.80 -4.14
CA GLY A 177 -4.16 -22.63 -3.29
C GLY A 177 -5.54 -22.00 -3.56
N LYS A 178 -6.34 -22.60 -4.45
CA LYS A 178 -7.64 -22.05 -4.86
C LYS A 178 -8.61 -21.91 -3.70
N LYS A 179 -8.67 -22.93 -2.84
CA LYS A 179 -9.61 -22.96 -1.71
C LYS A 179 -9.33 -21.86 -0.69
N ILE A 180 -8.06 -21.60 -0.36
CA ILE A 180 -7.69 -20.50 0.54
C ILE A 180 -7.99 -19.15 -0.10
N ALA A 181 -7.68 -18.99 -1.39
CA ALA A 181 -7.96 -17.77 -2.14
C ALA A 181 -9.45 -17.43 -2.22
N GLU A 182 -10.30 -18.43 -2.48
CA GLU A 182 -11.76 -18.29 -2.47
C GLU A 182 -12.29 -17.98 -1.06
N THR A 183 -11.71 -18.60 -0.02
CA THR A 183 -12.12 -18.36 1.38
C THR A 183 -11.89 -16.91 1.81
N PHE A 184 -10.77 -16.31 1.39
CA PHE A 184 -10.40 -14.94 1.76
C PHE A 184 -10.74 -13.88 0.69
N GLY A 185 -11.22 -14.29 -0.49
CA GLY A 185 -11.70 -13.39 -1.54
C GLY A 185 -10.60 -12.67 -2.32
N TYR A 186 -9.49 -13.35 -2.64
CA TYR A 186 -8.39 -12.79 -3.43
C TYR A 186 -7.96 -13.71 -4.60
N SER A 187 -7.12 -13.18 -5.49
CA SER A 187 -6.50 -13.94 -6.59
C SER A 187 -5.05 -14.26 -6.26
N GLN A 188 -4.63 -15.49 -6.51
CA GLN A 188 -3.27 -15.95 -6.21
C GLN A 188 -2.21 -15.29 -7.10
N ALA A 189 -2.56 -14.98 -8.34
CA ALA A 189 -1.73 -14.19 -9.24
C ALA A 189 -2.56 -13.19 -10.04
N ALA A 190 -1.92 -12.09 -10.43
CA ALA A 190 -2.43 -11.14 -11.40
C ALA A 190 -1.40 -10.96 -12.52
N LYS A 191 -1.79 -11.22 -13.77
CA LYS A 191 -1.01 -10.90 -14.96
C LYS A 191 -1.50 -9.57 -15.51
N LEU A 192 -0.63 -8.57 -15.47
CA LEU A 192 -0.92 -7.22 -15.91
C LEU A 192 -0.86 -7.10 -17.45
N PRO A 193 -1.50 -6.08 -18.05
CA PRO A 193 -1.47 -5.85 -19.49
C PRO A 193 -0.10 -5.77 -20.15
N ASN A 194 0.91 -5.30 -19.41
CA ASN A 194 2.29 -5.21 -19.87
C ASN A 194 3.06 -6.54 -19.74
N GLY A 195 2.38 -7.61 -19.34
CA GLY A 195 2.94 -8.94 -19.12
C GLY A 195 3.50 -9.18 -17.73
N ALA A 196 3.64 -8.15 -16.88
CA ALA A 196 4.16 -8.32 -15.52
C ALA A 196 3.24 -9.21 -14.68
N VAL A 197 3.82 -10.05 -13.83
CA VAL A 197 3.08 -10.96 -12.96
C VAL A 197 3.35 -10.61 -11.51
N ILE A 198 2.27 -10.46 -10.74
CA ILE A 198 2.30 -10.21 -9.29
C ILE A 198 1.60 -11.39 -8.61
N LEU A 199 2.31 -12.07 -7.71
CA LEU A 199 1.71 -13.07 -6.85
C LEU A 199 1.17 -12.42 -5.58
N ALA A 200 0.10 -12.98 -5.02
CA ALA A 200 -0.30 -12.71 -3.65
C ALA A 200 0.74 -13.24 -2.65
N GLY A 201 0.57 -12.91 -1.38
CA GLY A 201 1.35 -13.52 -0.31
C GLY A 201 1.02 -15.01 -0.19
N MET A 202 2.02 -15.85 -0.37
CA MET A 202 1.91 -17.30 -0.30
C MET A 202 2.25 -17.78 1.11
N LEU A 203 1.35 -18.58 1.68
CA LEU A 203 1.46 -19.19 3.00
C LEU A 203 1.65 -20.70 2.87
N GLY A 204 2.11 -21.35 3.94
CA GLY A 204 2.35 -22.80 3.97
C GLY A 204 1.09 -23.65 4.13
N VAL A 205 -0.02 -23.28 3.47
CA VAL A 205 -1.33 -23.91 3.61
C VAL A 205 -1.63 -24.78 2.40
N ASP A 206 -1.86 -26.08 2.61
CA ASP A 206 -2.17 -27.02 1.54
C ASP A 206 -3.60 -26.86 0.96
N SER A 207 -3.90 -27.63 -0.09
CA SER A 207 -5.21 -27.63 -0.75
C SER A 207 -6.37 -28.11 0.13
N ALA A 208 -6.07 -28.82 1.22
CA ALA A 208 -7.03 -29.24 2.22
C ALA A 208 -7.27 -28.18 3.31
N MET A 209 -6.60 -27.02 3.25
CA MET A 209 -6.59 -25.94 4.26
C MET A 209 -5.81 -26.29 5.53
N ASN A 210 -4.85 -27.20 5.45
CA ASN A 210 -3.95 -27.49 6.57
C ASN A 210 -2.68 -26.67 6.43
N LEU A 211 -2.34 -25.94 7.50
CA LEU A 211 -1.04 -25.30 7.61
C LEU A 211 0.02 -26.35 7.95
N ALA A 212 1.13 -26.36 7.21
CA ALA A 212 2.28 -27.20 7.55
C ALA A 212 2.81 -26.86 8.96
N PRO A 213 3.12 -27.88 9.79
CA PRO A 213 3.37 -27.67 11.22
C PRO A 213 4.78 -27.13 11.52
N THR A 214 5.71 -27.22 10.57
CA THR A 214 7.11 -26.81 10.73
C THR A 214 7.46 -25.71 9.75
N LEU A 215 8.47 -24.91 10.08
CA LEU A 215 8.99 -23.89 9.17
C LEU A 215 9.40 -24.50 7.83
N ASP A 216 10.15 -25.61 7.84
CA ASP A 216 10.60 -26.27 6.61
C ASP A 216 9.42 -26.74 5.75
N GLY A 217 8.39 -27.33 6.37
CA GLY A 217 7.17 -27.72 5.66
C GLY A 217 6.41 -26.52 5.10
N GLN A 218 6.33 -25.41 5.85
CA GLN A 218 5.71 -24.19 5.33
C GLN A 218 6.51 -23.62 4.16
N VAL A 219 7.85 -23.59 4.25
CA VAL A 219 8.73 -23.13 3.16
C VAL A 219 8.52 -23.98 1.92
N GLU A 220 8.52 -25.31 2.04
CA GLU A 220 8.30 -26.21 0.91
C GLU A 220 6.93 -25.96 0.25
N THR A 221 5.86 -25.91 1.05
CA THR A 221 4.51 -25.62 0.55
C THR A 221 4.46 -24.25 -0.13
N ILE A 222 5.03 -23.21 0.47
CA ILE A 222 5.09 -21.86 -0.12
C ILE A 222 5.80 -21.87 -1.48
N LEU A 223 6.95 -22.54 -1.60
CA LEU A 223 7.68 -22.60 -2.86
C LEU A 223 6.92 -23.40 -3.92
N ASN A 224 6.14 -24.42 -3.52
CA ASN A 224 5.23 -25.12 -4.43
C ASN A 224 4.10 -24.19 -4.94
N HIS A 225 3.52 -23.36 -4.06
CA HIS A 225 2.54 -22.34 -4.47
C HIS A 225 3.13 -21.31 -5.42
N VAL A 226 4.36 -20.85 -5.16
CA VAL A 226 5.07 -19.93 -6.06
C VAL A 226 5.26 -20.54 -7.44
N ASP A 227 5.73 -21.79 -7.52
CA ASP A 227 5.91 -22.48 -8.80
C ASP A 227 4.58 -22.65 -9.55
N ALA A 228 3.53 -23.07 -8.86
CA ALA A 228 2.22 -23.29 -9.45
C ALA A 228 1.59 -21.98 -9.95
N ALA A 229 1.66 -20.91 -9.17
CA ALA A 229 1.10 -19.61 -9.54
C ALA A 229 1.86 -18.94 -10.68
N LEU A 230 3.20 -19.06 -10.73
CA LEU A 230 3.99 -18.62 -11.88
C LEU A 230 3.63 -19.42 -13.13
N SER A 231 3.52 -20.75 -13.02
CA SER A 231 3.14 -21.61 -14.13
C SER A 231 1.75 -21.28 -14.68
N GLU A 232 0.77 -21.03 -13.80
CA GLU A 232 -0.58 -20.61 -14.21
C GLU A 232 -0.56 -19.28 -14.96
N ALA A 233 0.35 -18.37 -14.59
CA ALA A 233 0.58 -17.11 -15.29
C ALA A 233 1.44 -17.24 -16.57
N GLY A 234 1.90 -18.45 -16.91
CA GLY A 234 2.76 -18.72 -18.06
C GLY A 234 4.21 -18.26 -17.88
N GLU A 235 4.65 -18.02 -16.64
CA GLU A 235 6.00 -17.60 -16.29
C GLU A 235 6.77 -18.74 -15.62
N LYS A 236 8.10 -18.59 -15.50
CA LYS A 236 8.99 -19.56 -14.85
C LYS A 236 9.74 -18.90 -13.69
N PRO A 237 10.26 -19.66 -12.72
CA PRO A 237 11.02 -19.10 -11.60
C PRO A 237 12.19 -18.20 -11.99
N SER A 238 12.81 -18.40 -13.16
CA SER A 238 13.89 -17.53 -13.64
C SER A 238 13.45 -16.10 -14.00
N ASP A 239 12.16 -15.87 -14.19
CA ASP A 239 11.58 -14.56 -14.53
C ASP A 239 11.32 -13.70 -13.28
N VAL A 240 11.51 -14.27 -12.09
CA VAL A 240 11.33 -13.59 -10.81
C VAL A 240 12.42 -12.53 -10.62
N TYR A 241 12.02 -11.26 -10.47
CA TYR A 241 12.94 -10.14 -10.23
C TYR A 241 12.84 -9.56 -8.81
N LYS A 242 11.76 -9.85 -8.08
CA LYS A 242 11.55 -9.34 -6.72
C LYS A 242 10.87 -10.36 -5.83
N VAL A 243 11.41 -10.49 -4.63
CA VAL A 243 10.88 -11.31 -3.54
C VAL A 243 10.78 -10.45 -2.29
N THR A 244 9.62 -10.48 -1.63
CA THR A 244 9.42 -9.93 -0.29
C THR A 244 8.93 -11.05 0.61
N ASN A 245 9.56 -11.24 1.76
CA ASN A 245 9.12 -12.24 2.73
C ASN A 245 8.92 -11.64 4.12
N TYR A 246 7.89 -12.15 4.78
CA TYR A 246 7.42 -11.68 6.09
C TYR A 246 7.59 -12.82 7.09
N HIS A 247 8.28 -12.53 8.18
CA HIS A 247 8.74 -13.52 9.14
C HIS A 247 8.19 -13.24 10.53
N LEU A 248 7.60 -14.24 11.18
CA LEU A 248 7.19 -14.11 12.59
C LEU A 248 8.40 -14.13 13.55
N SER A 249 9.45 -14.86 13.17
CA SER A 249 10.76 -14.85 13.84
C SER A 249 11.87 -14.84 12.79
N ILE A 250 12.25 -13.63 12.35
CA ILE A 250 13.22 -13.44 11.25
C ILE A 250 14.58 -14.04 11.56
N GLU A 251 15.05 -13.98 12.81
CA GLU A 251 16.33 -14.56 13.23
C GLU A 251 16.39 -16.07 12.98
N GLN A 252 15.26 -16.77 13.16
CA GLN A 252 15.18 -18.22 12.99
C GLN A 252 14.94 -18.63 11.54
N SER A 253 14.26 -17.78 10.75
CA SER A 253 13.71 -18.17 9.46
C SER A 253 14.42 -17.55 8.25
N ALA A 254 15.13 -16.43 8.38
CA ALA A 254 15.79 -15.78 7.23
C ALA A 254 16.79 -16.72 6.53
N GLY A 255 17.68 -17.37 7.30
CA GLY A 255 18.68 -18.30 6.78
C GLY A 255 18.06 -19.50 6.04
N PRO A 256 17.18 -20.29 6.68
CA PRO A 256 16.49 -21.42 6.06
C PRO A 256 15.74 -21.04 4.77
N VAL A 257 15.03 -19.91 4.77
CA VAL A 257 14.25 -19.48 3.59
C VAL A 257 15.14 -19.13 2.41
N THR A 258 16.22 -18.35 2.64
CA THR A 258 17.17 -18.04 1.57
C THR A 258 17.91 -19.28 1.09
N ALA A 259 18.24 -20.22 1.99
CA ALA A 259 18.88 -21.48 1.61
C ALA A 259 17.95 -22.35 0.74
N ALA A 260 16.68 -22.49 1.12
CA ALA A 260 15.68 -23.23 0.35
C ALA A 260 15.45 -22.60 -1.04
N TRP A 261 15.38 -21.26 -1.11
CA TRP A 261 15.29 -20.55 -2.39
C TRP A 261 16.49 -20.84 -3.29
N LEU A 262 17.72 -20.70 -2.79
CA LEU A 262 18.93 -20.93 -3.56
C LEU A 262 19.16 -22.40 -3.93
N ALA A 263 18.60 -23.33 -3.15
CA ALA A 263 18.61 -24.75 -3.48
C ALA A 263 17.62 -25.08 -4.62
N ARG A 264 16.48 -24.38 -4.69
CA ARG A 264 15.42 -24.63 -5.67
C ARG A 264 15.62 -23.85 -6.98
N TYR A 265 16.14 -22.62 -6.89
CA TYR A 265 16.22 -21.70 -8.02
C TYR A 265 17.63 -21.14 -8.21
N SER A 266 18.02 -20.97 -9.47
CA SER A 266 19.29 -20.34 -9.83
C SER A 266 19.24 -18.80 -9.86
N VAL A 267 18.03 -18.22 -9.81
CA VAL A 267 17.82 -16.77 -9.86
C VAL A 267 18.08 -16.10 -8.51
N LYS A 268 18.61 -14.87 -8.55
CA LYS A 268 18.89 -14.03 -7.38
C LYS A 268 18.14 -12.69 -7.53
N PRO A 269 16.83 -12.67 -7.22
CA PRO A 269 16.03 -11.46 -7.37
C PRO A 269 16.43 -10.39 -6.34
N THR A 270 15.90 -9.18 -6.52
CA THR A 270 15.86 -8.23 -5.40
C THR A 270 15.11 -8.85 -4.23
N TRP A 271 15.62 -8.67 -3.01
CA TRP A 271 15.12 -9.38 -1.84
C TRP A 271 14.91 -8.42 -0.67
N THR A 272 13.74 -8.49 -0.05
CA THR A 272 13.45 -7.79 1.20
C THR A 272 12.89 -8.78 2.21
N ALA A 273 13.50 -8.85 3.39
CA ALA A 273 13.03 -9.65 4.51
C ALA A 273 12.59 -8.76 5.66
N VAL A 274 11.36 -8.97 6.14
CA VAL A 274 10.73 -8.13 7.15
C VAL A 274 10.25 -9.00 8.32
N GLY A 275 10.63 -8.64 9.54
CA GLY A 275 10.02 -9.20 10.75
C GLY A 275 8.64 -8.57 10.98
N VAL A 276 7.61 -9.38 11.15
CA VAL A 276 6.24 -8.94 11.39
C VAL A 276 5.70 -9.51 12.70
N ARG A 277 4.66 -8.87 13.25
CA ARG A 277 4.02 -9.31 14.49
C ARG A 277 3.12 -10.53 14.28
N GLU A 278 2.47 -10.62 13.13
CA GLU A 278 1.47 -11.64 12.82
C GLU A 278 1.30 -11.80 11.31
N LEU A 279 0.70 -12.91 10.90
CA LEU A 279 0.37 -13.26 9.51
C LEU A 279 -1.12 -13.65 9.41
N GLY A 280 -1.66 -13.69 8.20
CA GLY A 280 -3.10 -13.87 7.95
C GLY A 280 -3.68 -15.23 8.38
N VAL A 281 -2.83 -16.24 8.59
CA VAL A 281 -3.23 -17.58 9.05
C VAL A 281 -2.59 -17.89 10.41
N PRO A 282 -3.38 -18.22 11.46
CA PRO A 282 -2.84 -18.59 12.77
C PRO A 282 -1.85 -19.74 12.68
N GLY A 283 -0.68 -19.56 13.30
CA GLY A 283 0.41 -20.54 13.29
C GLY A 283 1.35 -20.42 12.09
N ALA A 284 1.03 -19.59 11.09
CA ALA A 284 1.95 -19.31 9.99
C ALA A 284 3.21 -18.62 10.53
N LEU A 285 4.36 -19.08 10.06
CA LEU A 285 5.68 -18.60 10.48
C LEU A 285 6.32 -17.70 9.41
N LEU A 286 5.86 -17.84 8.18
CA LEU A 286 6.41 -17.23 6.98
C LEU A 286 5.32 -16.96 5.95
N GLU A 287 5.44 -15.84 5.25
CA GLU A 287 4.69 -15.53 4.04
C GLU A 287 5.64 -14.98 2.98
N ILE A 288 5.53 -15.41 1.73
CA ILE A 288 6.39 -14.95 0.62
C ILE A 288 5.54 -14.36 -0.50
N GLN A 289 5.89 -13.16 -0.94
CA GLN A 289 5.34 -12.51 -2.13
C GLN A 289 6.40 -12.40 -3.22
N VAL A 290 5.98 -12.61 -4.46
CA VAL A 290 6.87 -12.66 -5.63
C VAL A 290 6.31 -11.78 -6.76
N GLU A 291 7.20 -11.08 -7.46
CA GLU A 291 6.92 -10.44 -8.74
C GLU A 291 7.86 -10.99 -9.81
N ALA A 292 7.29 -11.25 -10.99
CA ALA A 292 8.01 -11.75 -12.16
C ALA A 292 7.78 -10.84 -13.36
N TRP A 293 8.79 -10.78 -14.22
CA TRP A 293 8.74 -10.02 -15.45
C TRP A 293 9.05 -10.95 -16.61
N PRO A 294 8.19 -11.01 -17.65
CA PRO A 294 8.37 -11.94 -18.74
C PRO A 294 9.72 -11.71 -19.41
N SER A 295 10.52 -12.77 -19.49
CA SER A 295 11.70 -12.78 -20.32
C SER A 295 11.26 -12.66 -21.78
N ALA A 296 11.73 -11.61 -22.47
CA ALA A 296 11.48 -11.37 -23.89
C ALA A 296 11.89 -12.56 -24.78
#